data_AF-A0A3D5SGH7-F1
#
_entry.id   AF-A0A3D5SGH7-F1
#
_cell.length_a   1.000
_cell.length_b   1.000
_cell.length_c   1.000
_cell.angle_alpha   90.00
_cell.angle_beta   90.00
_cell.angle_gamma   90.00
#
_symmetry.space_group_name_H-M   'P 1'
#
loop_
_entity.id
_entity.type
_entity.pdbx_description
1 polymer ?
#
loop_
_entity_poly.entity_id
_entity_poly.type
_entity_poly.pdbx_seq_one_letter_code
_entity_poly.pdbx_strand_id
1 'polypeptide(L)'
;VRGRDALMALYAGYGNNIVLHGADELVVHRSQDPRVVIIEYDVHGKIVATGSSYDNRFISVVTIEGRKIVQWRDYMDSLAAMTALSHVR
;
A
#
# COMPACT_ATOMS: atom_id res chain seq x y z
N VAL A 1 4.13 11.27 -5.53
CA VAL A 1 3.72 12.36 -4.59
C VAL A 1 4.94 12.79 -3.76
N ARG A 2 5.05 14.06 -3.36
CA ARG A 2 6.16 14.56 -2.52
C ARG A 2 5.62 15.45 -1.41
N GLY A 3 6.10 15.25 -0.18
CA GLY A 3 5.68 16.02 0.99
C GLY A 3 4.41 15.48 1.65
N ARG A 4 4.28 15.74 2.95
CA ARG A 4 3.18 15.23 3.78
C ARG A 4 1.82 15.74 3.32
N ASP A 5 1.69 17.03 3.03
CA ASP A 5 0.41 17.63 2.68
C ASP A 5 -0.13 17.07 1.35
N ALA A 6 0.74 16.91 0.36
CA ALA A 6 0.37 16.30 -0.92
C ALA A 6 0.01 14.82 -0.76
N LEU A 7 0.69 14.08 0.14
CA LEU A 7 0.35 12.70 0.47
C LEU A 7 -1.05 12.62 1.10
N MET A 8 -1.33 13.46 2.09
CA MET A 8 -2.64 13.51 2.74
C MET A 8 -3.75 13.88 1.75
N ALA A 9 -3.50 14.85 0.86
CA ALA A 9 -4.45 15.23 -0.18
C ALA A 9 -4.74 14.09 -1.16
N LEU A 10 -3.70 13.35 -1.59
CA LEU A 10 -3.84 12.19 -2.48
C LEU A 10 -4.72 11.09 -1.86
N TYR A 11 -4.55 10.82 -0.56
CA TYR A 11 -5.25 9.73 0.13
C TYR A 11 -6.53 10.16 0.87
N ALA A 12 -6.92 11.43 0.83
CA ALA A 12 -8.08 11.97 1.57
C ALA A 12 -9.40 11.22 1.27
N GLY A 13 -9.56 10.73 0.04
CA GLY A 13 -10.73 9.95 -0.40
C GLY A 13 -10.53 8.44 -0.43
N TYR A 14 -9.39 7.91 0.02
CA TYR A 14 -9.06 6.50 -0.14
C TYR A 14 -10.12 5.57 0.49
N GLY A 15 -10.52 5.87 1.74
CA GLY A 15 -11.53 5.10 2.47
C GLY A 15 -12.94 5.12 1.87
N ASN A 16 -13.23 6.05 0.96
CA ASN A 16 -14.50 6.09 0.24
C ASN A 16 -14.54 5.09 -0.92
N ASN A 17 -13.38 4.56 -1.32
CA ASN A 17 -13.23 3.67 -2.47
C ASN A 17 -12.84 2.25 -2.03
N ILE A 18 -11.87 2.16 -1.11
CA ILE A 18 -11.32 0.91 -0.62
C ILE A 18 -11.25 0.96 0.91
N VAL A 19 -11.81 -0.04 1.57
CA VAL A 19 -11.68 -0.23 3.02
C VAL A 19 -10.81 -1.44 3.28
N LEU A 20 -9.62 -1.21 3.84
CA LEU A 20 -8.71 -2.27 4.27
C LEU A 20 -9.12 -2.76 5.66
N HIS A 21 -9.08 -4.07 5.88
CA HIS A 21 -9.41 -4.68 7.17
C HIS A 21 -8.28 -5.55 7.73
N GLY A 22 -7.24 -5.82 6.95
CA GLY A 22 -6.10 -6.60 7.42
C GLY A 22 -4.91 -6.52 6.48
N ALA A 23 -3.77 -6.93 7.02
CA ALA A 23 -2.56 -7.26 6.29
C ALA A 23 -1.84 -8.39 7.02
N ASP A 24 -1.27 -9.32 6.28
CA ASP A 24 -0.55 -10.49 6.81
C ASP A 24 0.62 -10.90 5.89
N GLU A 25 1.17 -12.10 6.13
CA GLU A 25 2.32 -12.66 5.40
C GLU A 25 3.55 -11.73 5.34
N LEU A 26 3.78 -10.96 6.42
CA LEU A 26 4.89 -10.01 6.50
C LEU A 26 6.25 -10.72 6.42
N VAL A 27 7.00 -10.42 5.37
CA VAL A 27 8.42 -10.78 5.25
C VAL A 27 9.25 -9.50 5.30
N VAL A 28 10.29 -9.49 6.13
CA VAL A 28 11.19 -8.34 6.29
C VAL A 28 12.59 -8.67 5.79
N HIS A 29 13.06 -7.90 4.81
CA HIS A 29 14.43 -7.97 4.30
C HIS A 29 15.22 -6.76 4.78
N ARG A 30 16.32 -7.04 5.49
CA ARG A 30 17.25 -6.00 5.95
C ARG A 30 18.20 -5.64 4.81
N SER A 31 18.29 -4.35 4.49
CA SER A 31 19.27 -3.84 3.53
C SER A 31 20.64 -3.67 4.18
N GLN A 32 21.69 -3.58 3.35
CA GLN A 32 23.02 -3.17 3.79
C GLN A 32 23.07 -1.68 4.16
N ASP A 33 22.20 -0.84 3.57
CA ASP A 33 21.97 0.52 4.10
C ASP A 33 21.04 0.40 5.32
N PRO A 34 21.50 0.73 6.54
CA PRO A 34 20.71 0.58 7.77
C PRO A 34 19.48 1.49 7.82
N ARG A 35 19.37 2.48 6.92
CA ARG A 35 18.19 3.34 6.78
C ARG A 35 17.10 2.72 5.90
N VAL A 36 17.39 1.63 5.20
CA VAL A 36 16.49 1.01 4.23
C VAL A 36 15.99 -0.34 4.76
N VAL A 37 14.67 -0.50 4.77
CA VAL A 37 14.00 -1.78 4.99
C VAL A 37 13.13 -2.10 3.78
N ILE A 38 13.14 -3.37 3.37
CA ILE A 38 12.25 -3.87 2.33
C ILE A 38 11.26 -4.81 3.00
N ILE A 39 9.98 -4.61 2.75
CA ILE A 39 8.92 -5.45 3.31
C ILE A 39 8.08 -6.03 2.18
N GLU A 40 7.72 -7.30 2.29
CA GLU A 40 6.66 -7.93 1.51
C GLU A 40 5.48 -8.21 2.44
N TYR A 41 4.26 -7.99 1.96
CA TYR A 41 3.04 -8.23 2.74
C TYR A 41 1.83 -8.30 1.82
N ASP A 42 0.82 -9.02 2.29
CA ASP A 42 -0.47 -9.11 1.62
C ASP A 42 -1.46 -8.16 2.33
N VAL A 43 -2.35 -7.55 1.55
CA VAL A 43 -3.35 -6.58 2.03
C VAL A 43 -4.74 -7.07 1.65
N HIS A 44 -5.63 -7.03 2.64
CA HIS A 44 -7.01 -7.48 2.51
C HIS A 44 -7.99 -6.34 2.77
N GLY A 45 -8.96 -6.22 1.87
CA GLY A 45 -9.91 -5.13 1.88
C GLY A 45 -11.18 -5.44 1.10
N LYS A 46 -11.99 -4.40 0.93
CA LYS A 46 -13.18 -4.42 0.08
C LYS A 46 -13.27 -3.15 -0.75
N ILE A 47 -13.74 -3.28 -1.97
CA ILE A 47 -14.16 -2.15 -2.80
C ILE A 47 -15.53 -1.69 -2.32
N VAL A 48 -15.64 -0.41 -1.92
CA VAL A 48 -16.87 0.13 -1.30
C VAL A 48 -18.04 0.09 -2.28
N ALA A 49 -17.82 0.46 -3.54
CA ALA A 49 -18.88 0.57 -4.54
C ALA A 49 -19.53 -0.79 -4.88
N THR A 50 -18.77 -1.88 -4.86
CA THR A 50 -19.20 -3.20 -5.36
C THR A 50 -19.32 -4.25 -4.26
N GLY A 51 -18.70 -4.02 -3.10
CA GLY A 51 -18.56 -5.00 -2.02
C GLY A 51 -17.57 -6.12 -2.33
N SER A 52 -16.94 -6.13 -3.51
CA SER A 52 -15.97 -7.15 -3.91
C SER A 52 -14.72 -7.12 -3.03
N SER A 53 -14.08 -8.28 -2.84
CA SER A 53 -12.79 -8.34 -2.15
C SER A 53 -11.72 -7.55 -2.90
N TYR A 54 -10.84 -6.92 -2.12
CA TYR A 54 -9.60 -6.33 -2.60
C TYR A 54 -8.46 -7.07 -1.89
N ASP A 55 -7.86 -8.02 -2.60
CA ASP A 55 -6.70 -8.80 -2.14
C ASP A 55 -5.53 -8.46 -3.05
N ASN A 56 -4.44 -7.96 -2.47
CA ASN A 56 -3.28 -7.52 -3.24
C ASN A 56 -1.99 -7.75 -2.47
N ARG A 57 -0.92 -8.04 -3.21
CA ARG A 57 0.41 -8.33 -2.69
C ARG A 57 1.33 -7.15 -2.95
N PHE A 58 2.07 -6.76 -1.93
CA PHE A 58 2.97 -5.61 -1.99
C PHE A 58 4.40 -6.00 -1.69
N ILE A 59 5.33 -5.28 -2.33
CA ILE A 59 6.70 -5.14 -1.86
C ILE A 59 7.04 -3.64 -1.78
N SER A 60 7.46 -3.19 -0.60
CA SER A 60 7.76 -1.79 -0.33
C SER A 60 9.23 -1.61 0.00
N VAL A 61 9.87 -0.63 -0.65
CA VAL A 61 11.21 -0.15 -0.29
C VAL A 61 11.06 1.13 0.53
N VAL A 62 11.37 1.06 1.81
CA VAL A 62 11.13 2.13 2.78
C VAL A 62 12.45 2.69 3.30
N THR A 63 12.63 4.00 3.24
CA THR A 63 13.77 4.71 3.82
C THR A 63 13.34 5.46 5.07
N ILE A 64 14.07 5.26 6.17
CA ILE A 64 13.80 5.84 7.49
C ILE A 64 14.99 6.69 7.94
N GLU A 65 14.72 7.94 8.32
CA GLU A 65 15.71 8.85 8.88
C GLU A 65 15.10 9.60 10.07
N GLY A 66 15.86 9.80 11.15
CA GLY A 66 15.36 10.50 12.34
C GLY A 66 14.07 9.90 12.90
N ARG A 67 13.91 8.57 12.81
CA ARG A 67 12.71 7.80 13.19
C ARG A 67 11.44 8.18 12.40
N LYS A 68 11.59 8.73 11.19
CA LYS A 68 10.49 9.06 10.27
C LYS A 68 10.68 8.37 8.93
N ILE A 69 9.58 7.99 8.29
CA ILE A 69 9.59 7.55 6.89
C ILE A 69 9.89 8.78 6.03
N VAL A 70 11.00 8.76 5.30
CA VAL A 70 11.39 9.84 4.37
C VAL A 70 11.18 9.45 2.91
N GLN A 71 11.11 8.15 2.61
CA GLN A 71 10.71 7.63 1.31
C GLN A 71 9.95 6.32 1.48
N TRP A 72 8.88 6.18 0.70
CA TRP A 72 8.07 4.96 0.61
C TRP A 72 7.83 4.69 -0.87
N ARG A 73 8.25 3.52 -1.35
CA ARG A 73 8.05 3.10 -2.74
C ARG A 73 7.41 1.72 -2.75
N ASP A 74 6.18 1.66 -3.25
CA ASP A 74 5.43 0.42 -3.39
C ASP A 74 5.50 -0.13 -4.80
N TYR A 75 5.63 -1.45 -4.86
CA TYR A 75 5.29 -2.27 -6.01
C TYR A 75 4.16 -3.19 -5.57
N MET A 76 3.16 -3.35 -6.42
CA MET A 76 1.98 -4.16 -6.13
C MET A 76 1.61 -5.02 -7.32
N ASP A 77 0.81 -6.06 -7.09
CA ASP A 77 0.14 -6.76 -8.19
C ASP A 77 -0.87 -5.81 -8.85
N SER A 78 -0.42 -5.21 -9.95
CA SER A 78 -1.20 -4.21 -10.68
C SER A 78 -2.40 -4.86 -11.39
N LEU A 79 -2.30 -6.15 -11.76
CA LEU A 79 -3.41 -6.87 -12.36
C LEU A 79 -4.51 -7.16 -11.33
N ALA A 80 -4.14 -7.59 -10.12
CA ALA A 80 -5.07 -7.76 -9.02
C ALA A 80 -5.79 -6.43 -8.69
N ALA A 81 -5.03 -5.34 -8.57
CA ALA A 81 -5.59 -4.01 -8.33
C ALA A 81 -6.58 -3.58 -9.43
N MET A 82 -6.18 -3.69 -10.70
CA MET A 82 -7.04 -3.33 -11.83
C MET A 82 -8.30 -4.20 -11.88
N THR A 83 -8.17 -5.50 -11.64
CA THR A 83 -9.30 -6.43 -11.65
C THR A 83 -10.33 -6.05 -10.58
N ALA A 84 -9.88 -5.82 -9.34
CA ALA A 84 -10.75 -5.41 -8.24
C ALA A 84 -11.47 -4.08 -8.55
N LEU A 85 -10.77 -3.12 -9.16
CA LEU A 85 -11.32 -1.79 -9.45
C LEU A 85 -12.21 -1.74 -10.70
N SER A 86 -12.07 -2.70 -11.64
CA SER A 86 -12.80 -2.69 -12.92
C SER A 86 -14.19 -3.30 -12.84
N HIS A 87 -14.57 -3.96 -11.74
CA HIS A 87 -15.88 -4.59 -11.57
C HIS A 87 -17.01 -3.59 -11.22
N VAL A 88 -16.98 -2.40 -11.81
CA VAL A 88 -18.12 -1.46 -11.77
C VAL A 88 -19.16 -1.97 -12.78
N ARG A 89 -20.26 -2.51 -12.28
CA ARG A 89 -21.50 -2.68 -13.04
C ARG A 89 -22.44 -1.53 -12.73
#